data_AF-A0A7Y7H9Q9-F1
#
_entry.id   AF-A0A7Y7H9Q9-F1
#
_cell.length_a   1.000
_cell.length_b   1.000
_cell.length_c   1.000
_cell.angle_alpha   90.00
_cell.angle_beta   90.00
_cell.angle_gamma   90.00
#
_symmetry.space_group_name_H-M   'P 1'
#
loop_
_entity.id
_entity.type
_entity.pdbx_description
1 polymer ?
#
loop_
_entity_poly.entity_id
_entity_poly.type
_entity_poly.pdbx_seq_one_letter_code
_entity_poly.pdbx_strand_id
1 'polypeptide(L)'
;MMLPIDGHDTQSERFRYQIDASQPLKKQLWQQTIQAKILNQAAVLAERSIEHENMLYWAKSVRSGDPDNYEGRATAYYWRNVFPKNVEFFRGRDGDSPNNF
;
A
#
# COMPACT_ATOMS: atom_id res chain seq x y z
N MET A 1 1.94 6.64 22.83
CA MET A 1 2.91 5.93 21.97
C MET A 1 4.19 5.77 22.78
N MET A 2 4.59 4.54 23.13
CA MET A 2 5.93 4.29 23.67
C MET A 2 6.82 3.83 22.51
N LEU A 3 7.95 4.51 22.30
CA LEU A 3 8.99 4.05 21.38
C LEU A 3 10.06 3.38 22.24
N PRO A 4 10.27 2.05 22.15
CA PRO A 4 11.35 1.39 22.83
C PRO A 4 12.65 1.73 22.09
N ILE A 5 13.27 2.84 22.50
CA ILE A 5 14.64 3.16 22.12
C ILE A 5 15.51 2.50 23.19
N ASP A 6 16.07 1.36 22.84
CA ASP A 6 16.94 0.59 23.72
C ASP A 6 18.41 0.87 23.36
N GLY A 7 19.28 0.86 24.38
CA GLY A 7 20.71 1.15 24.23
C GLY A 7 21.51 -0.05 23.74
N HIS A 8 20.96 -0.85 22.83
CA HIS A 8 21.56 -2.12 22.42
C HIS A 8 22.20 -2.03 21.02
N ASP A 9 23.31 -2.75 20.85
CA ASP A 9 24.15 -2.81 19.64
C ASP A 9 23.36 -3.08 18.35
N THR A 10 22.40 -4.02 18.41
CA THR A 10 21.51 -4.40 17.31
C THR A 10 20.64 -3.27 16.78
N GLN A 11 20.18 -2.35 17.66
CA GLN A 11 19.38 -1.20 17.24
C GLN A 11 20.26 -0.18 16.51
N SER A 12 21.47 0.07 17.02
CA SER A 12 22.45 0.95 16.37
C SER A 12 22.88 0.42 14.99
N GLU A 13 23.06 -0.88 14.86
CA GLU A 13 23.37 -1.56 13.59
C GLU A 13 22.24 -1.37 12.56
N ARG A 14 20.97 -1.61 12.96
CA ARG A 14 19.80 -1.41 12.08
C ARG A 14 19.67 0.03 11.62
N PHE A 15 19.86 0.99 12.52
CA PHE A 15 19.84 2.41 12.16
C PHE A 15 20.94 2.76 11.16
N ARG A 16 22.14 2.18 11.31
CA ARG A 16 23.22 2.36 10.34
C ARG A 16 22.82 1.87 8.95
N TYR A 17 22.27 0.65 8.85
CA TYR A 17 21.77 0.13 7.58
C TYR A 17 20.65 1.00 6.97
N GLN A 18 19.76 1.56 7.78
CA GLN A 18 18.69 2.45 7.30
C GLN A 18 19.25 3.77 6.74
N ILE A 19 20.23 4.36 7.42
CA ILE A 19 20.91 5.60 7.00
C ILE A 19 21.68 5.34 5.70
N ASP A 20 22.47 4.28 5.67
CA ASP A 20 23.37 3.93 4.57
C ASP A 20 22.64 3.33 3.35
N ALA A 21 21.36 2.95 3.50
CA ALA A 21 20.57 2.41 2.40
C ALA A 21 20.55 3.37 1.19
N SER A 22 21.01 2.86 0.06
CA SER A 22 21.13 3.62 -1.18
C SER A 22 19.77 4.07 -1.72
N GLN A 23 19.77 5.18 -2.46
CA GLN A 23 18.53 5.66 -3.09
C GLN A 23 17.90 4.66 -4.07
N PRO A 24 18.66 3.93 -4.91
CA PRO A 24 18.11 2.86 -5.74
C PRO A 24 17.43 1.76 -4.92
N LEU A 25 18.05 1.32 -3.82
CA LEU A 25 17.48 0.29 -2.94
C LEU A 25 16.13 0.75 -2.35
N LYS A 26 16.09 1.98 -1.81
CA LYS A 26 14.86 2.58 -1.26
C LYS A 26 13.72 2.59 -2.29
N LYS A 27 14.03 2.99 -3.53
CA LYS A 27 13.06 3.03 -4.64
C LYS A 27 12.55 1.63 -5.01
N GLN A 28 13.44 0.64 -5.08
CA GLN A 28 13.08 -0.75 -5.39
C GLN A 28 12.22 -1.40 -4.29
N LEU A 29 12.58 -1.20 -3.03
CA LEU A 29 11.81 -1.71 -1.88
C LEU A 29 10.42 -1.08 -1.84
N TRP A 30 10.34 0.23 -2.06
CA TRP A 30 9.06 0.93 -2.16
C TRP A 30 8.21 0.38 -3.30
N GLN A 31 8.76 0.24 -4.50
CA GLN A 31 8.04 -0.28 -5.67
C GLN A 31 7.48 -1.69 -5.38
N GLN A 32 8.30 -2.61 -4.87
CA GLN A 32 7.86 -3.96 -4.50
C GLN A 32 6.72 -3.94 -3.47
N THR A 33 6.80 -3.05 -2.48
CA THR A 33 5.76 -2.88 -1.46
C THR A 33 4.44 -2.42 -2.07
N ILE A 34 4.48 -1.44 -2.98
CA ILE A 34 3.28 -0.97 -3.68
C ILE A 34 2.70 -2.05 -4.60
N GLN A 35 3.53 -2.77 -5.34
CA GLN A 35 3.08 -3.88 -6.18
C GLN A 35 2.38 -4.96 -5.34
N ALA A 36 2.98 -5.36 -4.21
CA ALA A 36 2.39 -6.32 -3.29
C ALA A 36 1.06 -5.80 -2.71
N LYS A 37 0.97 -4.52 -2.35
CA LYS A 37 -0.28 -3.88 -1.89
C LYS A 37 -1.39 -4.02 -2.93
N ILE A 38 -1.13 -3.66 -4.19
CA ILE A 38 -2.12 -3.73 -5.27
C ILE A 38 -2.52 -5.18 -5.54
N LEU A 39 -1.58 -6.12 -5.53
CA LEU A 39 -1.85 -7.55 -5.70
C LEU A 39 -2.74 -8.11 -4.58
N ASN A 40 -2.47 -7.73 -3.32
CA ASN A 40 -3.29 -8.14 -2.18
C ASN A 40 -4.71 -7.56 -2.27
N GLN A 41 -4.86 -6.30 -2.69
CA GLN A 41 -6.17 -5.70 -2.94
C GLN A 41 -6.92 -6.45 -4.06
N ALA A 42 -6.24 -6.82 -5.14
CA ALA A 42 -6.82 -7.62 -6.22
C ALA A 42 -7.27 -8.99 -5.73
N ALA A 43 -6.48 -9.66 -4.89
CA ALA A 43 -6.82 -10.96 -4.31
C ALA A 43 -8.12 -10.90 -3.46
N VAL A 44 -8.28 -9.84 -2.66
CA VAL A 44 -9.52 -9.62 -1.89
C VAL A 44 -10.74 -9.42 -2.80
N LEU A 45 -10.59 -8.70 -3.91
CA LEU A 45 -11.68 -8.54 -4.88
C LEU A 45 -12.00 -9.86 -5.58
N ALA A 46 -10.97 -10.62 -5.97
CA ALA A 46 -11.11 -11.92 -6.62
C ALA A 46 -11.86 -12.94 -5.74
N GLU A 47 -11.51 -13.04 -4.45
CA GLU A 47 -12.18 -13.89 -3.46
C GLU A 47 -13.69 -13.59 -3.38
N ARG A 48 -14.06 -12.33 -3.62
CA ARG A 48 -15.45 -11.85 -3.55
C ARG A 48 -16.14 -11.80 -4.92
N SER A 49 -15.53 -12.41 -5.95
CA SER A 49 -16.02 -12.43 -7.33
C SER A 49 -16.28 -11.02 -7.91
N ILE A 50 -15.44 -10.06 -7.52
CA ILE A 50 -15.44 -8.69 -8.06
C ILE A 50 -14.37 -8.59 -9.14
N GLU A 51 -14.64 -7.79 -10.17
CA GLU A 51 -13.70 -7.51 -11.26
C GLU A 51 -12.36 -6.97 -10.72
N HIS A 52 -11.24 -7.52 -11.18
CA HIS A 52 -9.92 -7.27 -10.60
C HIS A 52 -8.75 -7.34 -11.59
N GLU A 53 -9.00 -7.67 -12.87
CA GLU A 53 -7.93 -7.82 -13.86
C GLU A 53 -7.16 -6.51 -14.08
N ASN A 54 -7.86 -5.38 -14.00
CA ASN A 54 -7.28 -4.04 -14.04
C ASN A 54 -6.21 -3.84 -12.95
N MET A 55 -6.43 -4.36 -11.75
CA MET A 55 -5.48 -4.25 -10.63
C MET A 55 -4.22 -5.08 -10.89
N LEU A 56 -4.34 -6.25 -11.51
CA LEU A 56 -3.18 -7.07 -11.90
C LEU A 56 -2.31 -6.36 -12.94
N TYR A 57 -2.94 -5.65 -13.88
CA TYR A 57 -2.23 -4.80 -14.83
C TYR A 57 -1.53 -3.65 -14.11
N TRP A 58 -2.23 -2.89 -13.26
CA TRP A 58 -1.66 -1.76 -12.53
C TRP A 58 -0.47 -2.16 -11.65
N ALA A 59 -0.55 -3.30 -10.95
CA ALA A 59 0.57 -3.82 -10.17
C ALA A 59 1.83 -4.03 -11.04
N LYS A 60 1.69 -4.60 -12.24
CA LYS A 60 2.81 -4.80 -13.17
C LYS A 60 3.35 -3.48 -13.74
N SER A 61 2.50 -2.45 -13.82
CA SER A 61 2.85 -1.15 -14.41
C SER A 61 3.45 -0.15 -13.42
N VAL A 62 3.47 -0.42 -12.11
CA VAL A 62 4.12 0.46 -11.12
C VAL A 62 5.60 0.58 -11.46
N ARG A 63 6.06 1.81 -11.72
CA ARG A 63 7.47 2.16 -11.95
C ARG A 63 8.03 2.90 -10.73
N SER A 64 9.36 3.07 -10.67
CA SER A 64 10.01 3.85 -9.61
C SER A 64 9.37 5.24 -9.49
N GLY A 65 8.77 5.53 -8.32
CA GLY A 65 8.08 6.79 -8.05
C GLY A 65 6.68 6.93 -8.65
N ASP A 66 6.15 5.87 -9.28
CA ASP A 66 4.78 5.75 -9.82
C ASP A 66 4.23 7.03 -10.49
N PRO A 67 4.86 7.50 -11.59
CA PRO A 67 4.49 8.76 -12.24
C PRO A 67 3.06 8.77 -12.79
N ASP A 68 2.51 7.59 -13.10
CA ASP A 68 1.14 7.44 -13.63
C ASP A 68 0.09 7.26 -12.52
N ASN A 69 0.52 7.23 -11.25
CA ASN A 69 -0.30 7.06 -10.06
C ASN A 69 -1.13 5.77 -10.08
N TYR A 70 -0.52 4.63 -10.44
CA TYR A 70 -1.16 3.32 -10.40
C TYR A 70 -1.59 2.93 -8.98
N GLU A 71 -0.84 3.32 -7.95
CA GLU A 71 -1.24 3.11 -6.55
C GLU A 71 -2.57 3.81 -6.23
N GLY A 72 -2.70 5.08 -6.62
CA GLY A 72 -3.91 5.86 -6.40
C GLY A 72 -5.10 5.30 -7.19
N ARG A 73 -4.90 4.93 -8.45
CA ARG A 73 -5.94 4.29 -9.30
C ARG A 73 -6.44 2.99 -8.69
N ALA A 74 -5.51 2.11 -8.29
CA ALA A 74 -5.81 0.86 -7.62
C ALA A 74 -6.59 1.07 -6.32
N THR A 75 -6.15 2.03 -5.49
CA THR A 75 -6.79 2.35 -4.21
C THR A 75 -8.21 2.90 -4.40
N ALA A 76 -8.41 3.81 -5.36
CA ALA A 76 -9.74 4.35 -5.65
C ALA A 76 -10.71 3.27 -6.17
N TYR A 77 -10.24 2.40 -7.06
CA TYR A 77 -11.02 1.28 -7.55
C TYR A 77 -11.36 0.28 -6.43
N TYR A 78 -10.38 -0.11 -5.64
CA TYR A 78 -10.56 -1.04 -4.53
C TYR A 78 -11.63 -0.56 -3.55
N TRP A 79 -11.50 0.65 -3.02
CA TRP A 79 -12.44 1.16 -2.02
C TRP A 79 -13.86 1.37 -2.55
N ARG A 80 -13.99 1.73 -3.82
CA ARG A 80 -15.30 1.86 -4.47
C ARG A 80 -16.03 0.54 -4.63
N ASN A 81 -15.31 -0.58 -4.76
CA ASN A 81 -15.90 -1.87 -5.12
C ASN A 81 -15.91 -2.89 -3.97
N VAL A 82 -15.00 -2.78 -3.00
CA VAL A 82 -14.87 -3.78 -1.93
C VAL A 82 -16.08 -3.79 -0.99
N PHE A 83 -16.81 -2.69 -0.85
CA PHE A 83 -18.02 -2.65 -0.04
C PHE A 83 -19.26 -3.04 -0.86
N PRO A 84 -20.27 -3.65 -0.22
CA PRO A 84 -21.57 -3.87 -0.85
C PRO A 84 -22.16 -2.57 -1.41
N LYS A 85 -22.93 -2.66 -2.51
CA LYS A 85 -23.50 -1.48 -3.21
C LYS A 85 -24.39 -0.60 -2.33
N ASN A 86 -24.93 -1.13 -1.23
CA ASN A 86 -25.74 -0.37 -0.27
C ASN A 86 -24.90 0.44 0.74
N VAL A 87 -23.57 0.38 0.64
CA VAL A 87 -22.64 1.16 1.46
C VAL A 87 -21.92 2.14 0.53
N GLU A 88 -22.31 3.41 0.58
CA GLU A 88 -21.56 4.47 -0.08
C GLU A 88 -20.33 4.80 0.77
N PHE A 89 -19.17 4.29 0.38
CA PHE A 89 -17.92 4.50 1.10
C PHE A 89 -16.95 5.39 0.32
N PHE A 90 -16.43 6.41 1.01
CA PHE A 90 -15.32 7.23 0.56
C PHE A 90 -14.20 7.18 1.59
N ARG A 91 -12.98 6.79 1.18
CA ARG A 91 -11.82 6.76 2.08
C ARG A 91 -11.36 8.20 2.34
N GLY A 92 -11.62 8.70 3.54
CA GLY A 92 -11.27 10.07 3.96
C GLY A 92 -10.75 10.08 5.40
N ARG A 93 -9.82 10.99 5.70
CA ARG A 93 -9.19 11.08 7.04
C ARG A 93 -10.21 11.33 8.15
N ASP A 94 -11.17 12.20 7.89
CA ASP A 94 -12.21 12.62 8.85
C ASP A 94 -13.59 12.07 8.44
N GLY A 95 -13.63 10.97 7.69
CA GLY A 95 -14.88 10.36 7.23
C GLY A 95 -15.56 9.53 8.32
N ASP A 96 -16.84 9.24 8.12
CA ASP A 96 -17.60 8.33 8.99
C ASP A 96 -17.05 6.89 8.90
N SER A 97 -17.43 6.06 9.89
CA SER A 97 -17.14 4.61 9.88
C SER A 97 -17.50 3.99 8.52
N PRO A 98 -16.61 3.20 7.90
CA PRO A 98 -15.39 2.57 8.45
C PRO A 98 -14.06 3.34 8.27
N ASN A 99 -14.06 4.67 8.13
CA ASN A 99 -12.80 5.45 8.06
C ASN A 99 -12.08 5.64 9.40
N ASN A 100 -12.79 5.46 10.51
CA ASN A 100 -12.34 5.71 11.88
C ASN A 100 -11.39 4.63 12.46
N PHE A 101 -10.85 3.74 11.61
CA PHE A 101 -9.90 2.70 11.96
C PHE A 101 -8.54 2.93 11.29
#